data_AF-A0A1P8FQ85-F1
#
_entry.id   AF-A0A1P8FQ85-F1
#
_cell.length_a   1.000
_cell.length_b   1.000
_cell.length_c   1.000
_cell.angle_alpha   90.00
_cell.angle_beta   90.00
_cell.angle_gamma   90.00
#
_symmetry.space_group_name_H-M   'P 1'
#
loop_
_entity.id
_entity.type
_entity.pdbx_description
1 polymer ?
#
loop_
_entity_poly.entity_id
_entity_poly.type
_entity_poly.pdbx_seq_one_letter_code
_entity_poly.pdbx_strand_id
1 'polypeptide(L)'
;MLRAAIVLACAISAAGCGSPQYRESKAGAFAGDLDVRWIRNDQFLFIPSKDKPFTFTRADGTKIVPSAMYTDGGSIPRMFWGVSGFSPWGYAPAFIVHDWIFEAKHCANPAVKFTFEESADILGEGLKTIMEKDTTVRNDFAFTAIVSGVRTPIARKVWDDGKCKPVGAAVEFSATPPGELITTLKF
;
A
#
# COMPACT_ATOMS: atom_id res chain seq x y z
N MET A 1 -0.34 44.84 -45.34
CA MET A 1 -0.21 43.38 -45.28
C MET A 1 0.76 43.02 -44.16
N LEU A 2 0.23 42.28 -43.18
CA LEU A 2 0.88 41.32 -42.29
C LEU A 2 2.30 41.62 -41.75
N ARG A 3 2.38 41.84 -40.43
CA ARG A 3 3.27 41.08 -39.52
C ARG A 3 2.87 41.38 -38.08
N ALA A 4 1.91 40.58 -37.59
CA ALA A 4 1.54 40.52 -36.19
C ALA A 4 2.76 40.01 -35.38
N ALA A 5 3.28 40.84 -34.49
CA ALA A 5 4.26 40.43 -33.51
C ALA A 5 3.53 39.71 -32.36
N ILE A 6 3.55 38.38 -32.44
CA ILE A 6 3.20 37.45 -31.38
C ILE A 6 4.23 37.59 -30.26
N VAL A 7 3.86 38.20 -29.14
CA VAL A 7 4.43 37.90 -27.82
C VAL A 7 3.35 38.19 -26.78
N LEU A 8 2.46 37.23 -26.53
CA LEU A 8 1.78 37.18 -25.23
C LEU A 8 2.36 35.99 -24.49
N ALA A 9 3.17 36.35 -23.50
CA ALA A 9 3.99 35.46 -22.71
C ALA A 9 3.17 34.31 -22.11
N CYS A 10 3.70 33.10 -22.30
CA CYS A 10 3.44 31.95 -21.44
C CYS A 10 3.77 32.34 -19.99
N ALA A 11 2.75 32.70 -19.23
CA ALA A 11 2.83 32.87 -17.79
C ALA A 11 1.57 32.26 -17.16
N ILE A 12 1.48 30.94 -17.21
CA ILE A 12 0.68 30.19 -16.24
C ILE A 12 1.68 29.34 -15.44
N SER A 13 2.00 29.90 -14.29
CA SER A 13 2.74 29.37 -13.17
C SER A 13 2.63 27.86 -13.04
N ALA A 14 3.78 27.19 -13.00
CA ALA A 14 3.89 25.85 -12.47
C ALA A 14 3.54 25.88 -10.98
N ALA A 15 2.25 25.79 -10.66
CA ALA A 15 1.85 25.33 -9.36
C ALA A 15 2.38 23.90 -9.26
N GLY A 16 3.40 23.69 -8.41
CA GLY A 16 3.80 22.37 -7.94
C GLY A 16 2.68 21.74 -7.12
N CYS A 17 1.54 21.51 -7.76
CA CYS A 17 0.34 20.95 -7.19
C CYS A 17 0.59 19.47 -6.97
N GLY A 18 1.02 19.12 -5.75
CA GLY A 18 0.72 17.79 -5.25
C GLY A 18 -0.78 17.52 -5.44
N SER A 19 -1.12 16.28 -5.82
CA SER A 19 -2.51 15.96 -6.17
C SER A 19 -3.45 16.34 -5.01
N PRO A 20 -4.66 16.87 -5.27
CA PRO A 20 -5.63 17.16 -4.21
C PRO A 20 -5.81 15.97 -3.25
N GLN A 21 -5.86 14.75 -3.79
CA GLN A 21 -5.98 13.51 -3.02
C GLN A 21 -4.80 13.30 -2.05
N TYR A 22 -3.55 13.54 -2.48
CA TYR A 22 -2.39 13.46 -1.59
C TYR A 22 -2.47 14.49 -0.46
N ARG A 23 -2.85 15.73 -0.78
CA ARG A 23 -2.93 16.81 0.21
C ARG A 23 -4.02 16.57 1.26
N GLU A 24 -5.16 16.07 0.82
CA GLU A 24 -6.34 15.80 1.68
C GLU A 24 -6.18 14.53 2.53
N SER A 25 -5.38 13.56 2.07
CA SER A 25 -5.08 12.36 2.85
C SER A 25 -4.30 12.73 4.12
N LYS A 26 -4.53 12.00 5.21
CA LYS A 26 -3.80 12.22 6.48
C LYS A 26 -2.69 11.17 6.62
N ALA A 27 -1.53 11.55 7.16
CA ALA A 27 -0.53 10.57 7.53
C ALA A 27 -0.91 9.88 8.86
N GLY A 28 -0.58 8.60 8.97
CA GLY A 28 -0.66 7.80 10.19
C GLY A 28 0.73 7.46 10.70
N ALA A 29 0.87 6.28 11.32
CA ALA A 29 2.15 5.79 11.83
C ALA A 29 2.27 4.27 11.68
N PHE A 30 3.41 3.81 11.13
CA PHE A 30 3.81 2.42 11.13
C PHE A 30 4.72 2.10 12.31
N ALA A 31 4.58 0.90 12.88
CA ALA A 31 5.46 0.37 13.91
C ALA A 31 5.56 -1.15 13.84
N GLY A 32 6.57 -1.72 14.50
CA GLY A 32 6.80 -3.17 14.57
C GLY A 32 7.62 -3.72 13.41
N ASP A 33 7.73 -5.04 13.36
CA ASP A 33 8.55 -5.74 12.36
C ASP A 33 7.70 -6.19 11.17
N LEU A 34 8.15 -5.87 9.96
CA LEU A 34 7.54 -6.33 8.71
C LEU A 34 8.34 -7.53 8.14
N ASP A 35 7.88 -8.75 8.41
CA ASP A 35 8.42 -10.00 7.83
C ASP A 35 7.51 -10.47 6.68
N VAL A 36 8.03 -10.39 5.46
CA VAL A 36 7.36 -10.86 4.25
C VAL A 36 8.28 -11.84 3.54
N ARG A 37 7.81 -13.08 3.37
CA ARG A 37 8.58 -14.18 2.79
C ARG A 37 8.07 -14.51 1.40
N TRP A 38 9.00 -14.67 0.46
CA TRP A 38 8.68 -15.12 -0.89
C TRP A 38 8.31 -16.61 -0.87
N ILE A 39 7.19 -16.97 -1.51
CA ILE A 39 6.79 -18.38 -1.67
C ILE A 39 7.02 -18.82 -3.11
N ARG A 40 6.49 -18.04 -4.05
CA ARG A 40 6.64 -18.25 -5.50
C ARG A 40 6.36 -16.94 -6.23
N ASN A 41 6.47 -16.96 -7.55
CA ASN A 41 6.26 -15.77 -8.37
C ASN A 41 4.94 -15.05 -8.03
N ASP A 42 5.05 -13.77 -7.67
CA ASP A 42 3.94 -12.88 -7.27
C ASP A 42 3.10 -13.40 -6.08
N GLN A 43 3.65 -14.28 -5.23
CA GLN A 43 3.00 -14.75 -4.01
C GLN A 43 3.97 -14.75 -2.83
N PHE A 44 3.56 -14.03 -1.79
CA PHE A 44 4.30 -13.85 -0.56
C PHE A 44 3.44 -14.22 0.65
N LEU A 45 4.11 -14.46 1.77
CA LEU A 45 3.49 -14.67 3.07
C LEU A 45 3.95 -13.56 4.01
N PHE A 46 3.00 -12.79 4.52
CA PHE A 46 3.25 -11.90 5.64
C PHE A 46 3.14 -12.68 6.96
N ILE A 47 4.12 -12.51 7.84
CA ILE A 47 4.21 -13.18 9.13
C ILE A 47 4.32 -12.12 10.23
N PRO A 48 3.30 -11.95 11.09
CA PRO A 48 3.40 -10.99 12.18
C PRO A 48 4.41 -11.46 13.23
N SER A 49 5.32 -10.57 13.63
CA SER A 49 6.19 -10.80 14.78
C SER A 49 5.38 -10.92 16.06
N LYS A 50 5.72 -11.92 16.89
CA LYS A 50 5.07 -12.13 18.20
C LYS A 50 5.50 -11.07 19.22
N ASP A 51 6.74 -10.63 19.15
CA ASP A 51 7.32 -9.68 20.11
C ASP A 51 7.10 -8.22 19.68
N LYS A 52 7.08 -7.96 18.37
CA LYS A 52 6.94 -6.61 17.79
C LYS A 52 5.92 -6.61 16.64
N PRO A 53 4.61 -6.78 16.94
CA PRO A 53 3.59 -6.89 15.90
C PRO A 53 3.58 -5.67 14.97
N PHE A 54 3.60 -5.93 13.66
CA PHE A 54 3.42 -4.89 12.65
C PHE A 54 2.07 -4.21 12.87
N THR A 55 2.09 -2.88 12.89
CA THR A 55 0.91 -2.06 13.18
C THR A 55 0.89 -0.85 12.27
N PHE A 56 -0.31 -0.49 11.81
CA PHE A 56 -0.61 0.84 11.30
C PHE A 56 -1.62 1.56 12.20
N THR A 57 -1.27 2.75 12.65
CA THR A 57 -2.16 3.62 13.44
C THR A 57 -2.61 4.76 12.54
N ARG A 58 -3.92 4.86 12.31
CA ARG A 58 -4.54 5.92 11.51
C ARG A 58 -4.44 7.28 12.21
N ALA A 59 -4.68 8.35 11.46
CA ALA A 59 -4.71 9.70 12.01
C ALA A 59 -5.79 9.92 13.08
N ASP A 60 -6.85 9.11 13.08
CA ASP A 60 -7.92 9.12 14.07
C ASP A 60 -7.63 8.27 15.32
N GLY A 61 -6.45 7.62 15.38
CA GLY A 61 -6.02 6.74 16.47
C GLY A 61 -6.47 5.28 16.32
N THR A 62 -7.25 4.94 15.30
CA THR A 62 -7.64 3.55 15.01
C THR A 62 -6.39 2.72 14.69
N LYS A 63 -6.22 1.62 15.44
CA LYS A 63 -5.07 0.73 15.30
C LYS A 63 -5.44 -0.49 14.45
N ILE A 64 -4.64 -0.75 13.43
CA ILE A 64 -4.75 -1.90 12.54
C ILE A 64 -3.54 -2.81 12.78
N VAL A 65 -3.80 -4.06 13.12
CA VAL A 65 -2.76 -5.06 13.42
C VAL A 65 -2.97 -6.27 12.51
N PRO A 66 -2.30 -6.30 11.35
CA PRO A 66 -2.40 -7.42 10.43
C PRO A 66 -2.00 -8.76 11.06
N SER A 67 -2.79 -9.78 10.78
CA SER A 67 -2.46 -11.19 11.04
C SER A 67 -1.77 -11.81 9.83
N ALA A 68 -1.25 -13.03 9.98
CA ALA A 68 -0.64 -13.75 8.87
C ALA A 68 -1.61 -13.86 7.69
N MET A 69 -1.09 -13.63 6.48
CA MET A 69 -1.87 -13.70 5.23
C MET A 69 -0.98 -13.98 4.03
N TYR A 70 -1.56 -14.57 2.99
CA TYR A 70 -0.96 -14.55 1.66
C TYR A 70 -1.23 -13.20 1.00
N THR A 71 -0.22 -12.65 0.32
CA THR A 71 -0.26 -11.34 -0.32
C THR A 71 0.52 -11.39 -1.63
N ASP A 72 0.17 -10.53 -2.57
CA ASP A 72 0.95 -10.31 -3.80
C ASP A 72 1.88 -9.09 -3.69
N GLY A 73 1.91 -8.43 -2.53
CA GLY A 73 2.72 -7.24 -2.25
C GLY A 73 2.24 -5.98 -2.98
N GLY A 74 0.99 -5.98 -3.48
CA GLY A 74 0.42 -4.93 -4.30
C GLY A 74 0.52 -5.24 -5.79
N SER A 75 -0.60 -5.59 -6.40
CA SER A 75 -0.75 -5.78 -7.86
C SER A 75 -0.70 -4.45 -8.64
N ILE A 76 0.45 -3.79 -8.66
CA ILE A 76 0.72 -2.68 -9.59
C ILE A 76 0.97 -3.27 -10.98
N PRO A 77 0.29 -2.82 -12.05
CA PRO A 77 0.55 -3.31 -13.40
C PRO A 77 2.03 -3.18 -13.77
N ARG A 78 2.64 -4.29 -14.22
CA ARG A 78 4.09 -4.43 -14.45
C ARG A 78 4.72 -3.32 -15.31
N MET A 79 3.95 -2.73 -16.23
CA MET A 79 4.41 -1.61 -17.05
C MET A 79 4.79 -0.36 -16.24
N PHE A 80 4.31 -0.24 -15.00
CA PHE A 80 4.62 0.90 -14.12
C PHE A 80 5.82 0.66 -13.20
N TRP A 81 6.36 -0.56 -13.09
CA TRP A 81 7.44 -0.89 -12.15
C TRP A 81 8.76 -0.13 -12.39
N GLY A 82 8.97 0.42 -13.60
CA GLY A 82 10.13 1.25 -13.94
C GLY A 82 10.05 2.70 -13.47
N VAL A 83 8.94 3.13 -12.86
CA VAL A 83 8.75 4.49 -12.34
C VAL A 83 9.13 4.53 -10.86
N SER A 84 9.92 5.52 -10.43
CA SER A 84 10.24 5.69 -9.00
C SER A 84 8.96 5.76 -8.16
N GLY A 85 8.88 4.97 -7.09
CA GLY A 85 7.64 4.82 -6.30
C GLY A 85 6.62 3.82 -6.86
N PHE A 86 6.91 3.09 -7.93
CA PHE A 86 6.08 1.95 -8.38
C PHE A 86 6.80 0.59 -8.23
N SER A 87 7.99 0.58 -7.59
CA SER A 87 8.55 -0.67 -7.07
C SER A 87 7.56 -1.27 -6.08
N PRO A 88 7.18 -2.56 -6.21
CA PRO A 88 6.22 -3.21 -5.30
C PRO A 88 6.59 -3.04 -3.82
N TRP A 89 7.89 -2.92 -3.53
CA TRP A 89 8.40 -2.85 -2.17
C TRP A 89 8.61 -1.43 -1.63
N GLY A 90 8.53 -0.40 -2.47
CA GLY A 90 8.68 0.99 -2.03
C GLY A 90 7.59 1.44 -1.06
N TYR A 91 6.41 0.81 -1.13
CA TYR A 91 5.29 1.06 -0.22
C TYR A 91 4.76 -0.20 0.47
N ALA A 92 5.60 -1.23 0.60
CA ALA A 92 5.20 -2.52 1.16
C ALA A 92 4.37 -2.42 2.47
N PRO A 93 4.72 -1.57 3.46
CA PRO A 93 3.91 -1.43 4.67
C PRO A 93 2.43 -1.10 4.39
N ALA A 94 2.18 -0.20 3.43
CA ALA A 94 0.83 0.22 3.08
C ALA A 94 0.06 -0.88 2.32
N PHE A 95 0.75 -1.60 1.42
CA PHE A 95 0.14 -2.72 0.69
C PHE A 95 -0.20 -3.89 1.61
N ILE A 96 0.66 -4.22 2.58
CA ILE A 96 0.38 -5.27 3.56
C ILE A 96 -0.86 -4.94 4.41
N VAL A 97 -1.04 -3.68 4.81
CA VAL A 97 -2.27 -3.28 5.53
C VAL A 97 -3.49 -3.41 4.61
N HIS A 98 -3.41 -2.94 3.37
CA HIS A 98 -4.52 -2.96 2.43
C HIS A 98 -4.97 -4.38 2.08
N ASP A 99 -4.04 -5.25 1.70
CA ASP A 99 -4.29 -6.65 1.37
C ASP A 99 -4.89 -7.40 2.57
N TRP A 100 -4.39 -7.12 3.78
CA TRP A 100 -4.92 -7.74 4.99
C TRP A 100 -6.37 -7.34 5.26
N ILE A 101 -6.75 -6.09 4.99
CA ILE A 101 -8.14 -5.63 5.15
C ILE A 101 -9.08 -6.41 4.21
N PHE A 102 -8.67 -6.67 2.96
CA PHE A 102 -9.43 -7.50 2.02
C PHE A 102 -9.54 -8.94 2.52
N GLU A 103 -8.41 -9.56 2.87
CA GLU A 103 -8.38 -10.94 3.34
C GLU A 103 -9.19 -11.13 4.62
N ALA A 104 -9.04 -10.22 5.59
CA ALA A 104 -9.79 -10.22 6.83
C ALA A 104 -11.30 -10.08 6.60
N LYS A 105 -11.73 -9.23 5.64
CA LYS A 105 -13.14 -9.16 5.21
C LYS A 105 -13.58 -10.49 4.62
N HIS A 106 -12.82 -11.07 3.70
CA HIS A 106 -13.20 -12.32 3.01
C HIS A 106 -13.31 -13.49 3.99
N CYS A 107 -12.51 -13.48 5.05
CA CYS A 107 -12.55 -14.43 6.16
C CYS A 107 -13.50 -14.05 7.31
N ALA A 108 -14.33 -13.01 7.16
CA ALA A 108 -15.27 -12.53 8.18
C ALA A 108 -14.62 -12.28 9.55
N ASN A 109 -13.39 -11.78 9.57
CA ASN A 109 -12.67 -11.45 10.80
C ASN A 109 -13.36 -10.27 11.51
N PRO A 110 -13.84 -10.44 12.76
CA PRO A 110 -14.60 -9.40 13.46
C PRO A 110 -13.78 -8.14 13.80
N ALA A 111 -12.44 -8.21 13.71
CA ALA A 111 -11.55 -7.07 13.90
C ALA A 111 -11.62 -6.05 12.74
N VAL A 112 -12.14 -6.44 11.58
CA VAL A 112 -12.27 -5.57 10.41
C VAL A 112 -13.72 -5.22 10.16
N LYS A 113 -14.04 -3.93 10.28
CA LYS A 113 -15.37 -3.36 10.01
C LYS A 113 -15.33 -2.24 8.95
N PHE A 114 -14.22 -2.16 8.22
CA PHE A 114 -14.01 -1.11 7.23
C PHE A 114 -14.86 -1.36 5.98
N THR A 115 -15.36 -0.27 5.39
CA THR A 115 -15.96 -0.29 4.06
C THR A 115 -14.89 -0.41 2.97
N PHE A 116 -15.34 -0.64 1.73
CA PHE A 116 -14.45 -0.62 0.57
C PHE A 116 -13.76 0.73 0.42
N GLU A 117 -14.49 1.84 0.62
CA GLU A 117 -13.96 3.20 0.54
C GLU A 117 -12.93 3.46 1.64
N GLU A 118 -13.22 3.03 2.87
CA GLU A 118 -12.29 3.14 3.99
C GLU A 118 -11.01 2.34 3.75
N SER A 119 -11.09 1.17 3.11
CA SER A 119 -9.90 0.38 2.74
C SER A 119 -8.96 1.14 1.78
N ALA A 120 -9.52 1.96 0.89
CA ALA A 120 -8.76 2.80 -0.04
C ALA A 120 -8.22 4.07 0.64
N ASP A 121 -8.99 4.66 1.55
CA ASP A 121 -8.51 5.77 2.40
C ASP A 121 -7.32 5.32 3.26
N ILE A 122 -7.42 4.17 3.91
CA ILE A 122 -6.35 3.59 4.73
C ILE A 122 -5.08 3.35 3.91
N LEU A 123 -5.21 2.84 2.67
CA LEU A 123 -4.07 2.72 1.76
C LEU A 123 -3.44 4.08 1.48
N GLY A 124 -4.25 5.10 1.19
CA GLY A 124 -3.78 6.48 0.99
C GLY A 124 -3.06 7.04 2.22
N GLU A 125 -3.60 6.84 3.43
CA GLU A 125 -2.94 7.23 4.67
C GLU A 125 -1.57 6.54 4.83
N GLY A 126 -1.51 5.23 4.55
CA GLY A 126 -0.27 4.45 4.58
C GLY A 126 0.78 4.94 3.57
N LEU A 127 0.39 5.16 2.31
CA LEU A 127 1.28 5.70 1.28
C LEU A 127 1.84 7.06 1.67
N LYS A 128 0.98 7.98 2.14
CA LYS A 128 1.40 9.30 2.58
C LYS A 128 2.38 9.22 3.75
N THR A 129 2.10 8.36 4.73
CA THR A 129 3.00 8.12 5.87
C THR A 129 4.41 7.75 5.41
N ILE A 130 4.53 6.87 4.41
CA ILE A 130 5.83 6.45 3.86
C ILE A 130 6.50 7.60 3.11
N MET A 131 5.78 8.30 2.24
CA MET A 131 6.29 9.42 1.45
C MET A 131 6.74 10.63 2.30
N GLU A 132 6.12 10.85 3.45
CA GLU A 132 6.51 11.91 4.39
C GLU A 132 7.72 11.50 5.24
N LYS A 133 7.89 10.22 5.53
CA LYS A 133 9.06 9.69 6.26
C LYS A 133 10.30 9.59 5.38
N ASP A 134 10.13 9.20 4.12
CA ASP A 134 11.19 9.12 3.12
C ASP A 134 10.76 9.84 1.84
N THR A 135 11.29 11.04 1.66
CA THR A 135 10.98 11.87 0.49
C THR A 135 11.61 11.34 -0.79
N THR A 136 12.55 10.38 -0.73
CA THR A 136 13.17 9.79 -1.92
C THR A 136 12.22 8.87 -2.69
N VAL A 137 11.26 8.27 -1.98
CA VAL A 137 10.21 7.45 -2.60
C VAL A 137 8.98 8.27 -2.96
N ARG A 138 8.90 9.56 -2.59
CA ARG A 138 7.72 10.39 -2.84
C ARG A 138 7.43 10.54 -4.32
N ASN A 139 6.23 10.11 -4.72
CA ASN A 139 5.69 10.29 -6.05
C ASN A 139 4.17 10.51 -6.00
N ASP A 140 3.75 11.77 -6.13
CA ASP A 140 2.33 12.17 -6.04
C ASP A 140 1.48 11.59 -7.20
N PHE A 141 2.10 11.29 -8.35
CA PHE A 141 1.43 10.56 -9.43
C PHE A 141 1.20 9.10 -9.06
N ALA A 142 2.21 8.44 -8.48
CA ALA A 142 2.08 7.07 -7.98
C ALA A 142 1.00 6.96 -6.90
N PHE A 143 1.01 7.90 -5.94
CA PHE A 143 -0.04 8.03 -4.94
C PHE A 143 -1.44 8.03 -5.58
N THR A 144 -1.64 8.95 -6.52
CA THR A 144 -2.93 9.17 -7.18
C THR A 144 -3.37 7.95 -7.97
N ALA A 145 -2.47 7.35 -8.75
CA ALA A 145 -2.74 6.18 -9.56
C ALA A 145 -3.11 4.97 -8.70
N ILE A 146 -2.37 4.72 -7.62
CA ILE A 146 -2.61 3.60 -6.71
C ILE A 146 -3.96 3.78 -5.99
N VAL A 147 -4.17 4.93 -5.33
CA VAL A 147 -5.41 5.18 -4.56
C VAL A 147 -6.65 5.18 -5.46
N SER A 148 -6.53 5.72 -6.68
CA SER A 148 -7.64 5.68 -7.64
C SER A 148 -7.88 4.28 -8.19
N GLY A 149 -6.83 3.49 -8.42
CA GLY A 149 -6.90 2.13 -8.91
C GLY A 149 -7.68 1.20 -7.97
N VAL A 150 -7.43 1.31 -6.67
CA VAL A 150 -8.13 0.52 -5.65
C VAL A 150 -9.56 0.98 -5.38
N ARG A 151 -9.99 2.12 -5.94
CA ARG A 151 -11.39 2.59 -5.88
C ARG A 151 -12.23 2.18 -7.09
N THR A 152 -11.64 1.46 -8.05
CA THR A 152 -12.34 1.09 -9.29
C THR A 152 -13.46 0.07 -9.05
N PRO A 153 -14.43 -0.03 -9.97
CA PRO A 153 -15.45 -1.10 -9.93
C PRO A 153 -14.85 -2.51 -9.95
N ILE A 154 -13.69 -2.69 -10.60
CA ILE A 154 -12.97 -3.98 -10.63
C ILE A 154 -12.47 -4.31 -9.22
N ALA A 155 -11.82 -3.35 -8.53
CA ALA A 155 -11.40 -3.52 -7.15
C ALA A 155 -12.59 -3.77 -6.21
N ARG A 156 -13.73 -3.09 -6.42
CA ARG A 156 -14.97 -3.37 -5.67
C ARG A 156 -15.46 -4.79 -5.89
N LYS A 157 -15.43 -5.28 -7.12
CA LYS A 157 -15.80 -6.68 -7.41
C LYS A 157 -14.89 -7.65 -6.66
N VAL A 158 -13.58 -7.40 -6.60
CA VAL A 158 -12.64 -8.22 -5.81
C VAL A 158 -12.94 -8.13 -4.32
N TRP A 159 -13.27 -6.94 -3.82
CA TRP A 159 -13.71 -6.73 -2.43
C TRP A 159 -14.95 -7.55 -2.10
N ASP A 160 -15.97 -7.54 -2.95
CA ASP A 160 -17.24 -8.23 -2.73
C ASP A 160 -17.10 -9.76 -2.90
N ASP A 161 -16.53 -10.20 -4.01
CA ASP A 161 -16.54 -11.60 -4.48
C ASP A 161 -15.31 -12.43 -4.04
N GLY A 162 -14.34 -11.82 -3.38
CA GLY A 162 -13.14 -12.52 -2.95
C GLY A 162 -13.42 -13.65 -1.95
N LYS A 163 -12.51 -14.62 -1.93
CA LYS A 163 -12.61 -15.84 -1.10
C LYS A 163 -11.60 -15.77 0.02
N CYS A 164 -12.00 -16.22 1.21
CA CYS A 164 -11.08 -16.44 2.32
C CYS A 164 -9.98 -17.44 1.93
N LYS A 165 -8.73 -17.06 2.20
CA LYS A 165 -7.51 -17.85 2.01
C LYS A 165 -6.82 -18.01 3.38
N PRO A 166 -7.33 -18.89 4.25
CA PRO A 166 -6.75 -19.05 5.57
C PRO A 166 -5.30 -19.53 5.45
N VAL A 167 -4.40 -18.88 6.18
CA VAL A 167 -3.05 -19.40 6.40
C VAL A 167 -3.19 -20.59 7.34
N GLY A 168 -3.04 -21.81 6.83
CA GLY A 168 -3.16 -23.03 7.64
C GLY A 168 -2.15 -23.06 8.79
N ALA A 169 -2.49 -23.74 9.89
CA ALA A 169 -1.64 -23.90 11.07
C ALA A 169 -0.28 -24.57 10.78
N ALA A 170 -0.12 -25.18 9.59
CA ALA A 170 1.06 -25.91 9.14
C ALA A 170 2.11 -25.04 8.43
N VAL A 171 1.98 -23.71 8.39
CA VAL A 171 3.18 -22.89 8.20
C VAL A 171 3.96 -22.97 9.50
N GLU A 172 4.81 -23.98 9.63
CA GLU A 172 5.81 -24.00 10.67
C GLU A 172 6.66 -22.74 10.48
N PHE A 173 6.47 -21.77 11.38
CA PHE A 173 7.28 -20.57 11.54
C PHE A 173 8.68 -20.94 12.05
N SER A 174 9.30 -21.96 11.45
CA SER A 174 10.62 -22.43 11.81
C SER A 174 11.62 -21.33 11.46
N ALA A 175 12.64 -21.22 12.32
CA ALA A 175 13.79 -20.35 12.09
C ALA A 175 14.37 -20.70 10.72
N THR A 176 14.38 -19.72 9.83
CA THR A 176 14.81 -19.86 8.44
C THR A 176 16.18 -20.54 8.35
N PRO A 177 16.33 -21.64 7.58
CA PRO A 177 17.63 -22.23 7.29
C PRO A 177 18.55 -21.25 6.53
N PRO A 178 19.88 -21.41 6.60
CA PRO A 178 20.81 -20.54 5.88
C PRO A 178 20.57 -20.60 4.36
N GLY A 179 20.26 -19.45 3.74
CA GLY A 179 20.11 -19.32 2.28
C GLY A 179 18.76 -18.81 1.79
N GLU A 180 17.76 -18.63 2.66
CA GLU A 180 16.49 -18.01 2.27
C GLU A 180 16.57 -16.47 2.33
N LEU A 181 16.07 -15.81 1.28
CA LEU A 181 16.12 -14.37 1.12
C LEU A 181 15.02 -13.72 1.98
N ILE A 182 15.34 -13.39 3.23
CA ILE A 182 14.45 -12.63 4.11
C ILE A 182 14.67 -11.14 3.86
N THR A 183 13.64 -10.46 3.35
CA THR A 183 13.59 -8.99 3.38
C THR A 183 12.87 -8.57 4.66
N THR A 184 13.62 -8.30 5.73
CA THR A 184 13.08 -7.64 6.92
C THR A 184 13.24 -6.14 6.75
N LEU A 185 12.14 -5.44 6.46
CA LEU A 185 12.13 -3.97 6.48
C LEU A 185 11.90 -3.52 7.93
N LYS A 186 12.89 -2.85 8.52
CA LYS A 186 12.78 -2.23 9.85
C LYS A 186 12.43 -0.76 9.65
N PHE A 187 11.37 -0.31 10.32
CA PHE A 187 10.88 1.07 10.27
C PHE A 187 11.16 1.78 11.59
#